data_AF-A0AB37IVE6-F1
#
_entry.id   AF-A0AB37IVE6-F1
#
_cell.length_a   1.000
_cell.length_b   1.000
_cell.length_c   1.000
_cell.angle_alpha   90.00
_cell.angle_beta   90.00
_cell.angle_gamma   90.00
#
_symmetry.space_group_name_H-M   'P 1'
#
loop_
_entity.id
_entity.type
_entity.pdbx_description
1 polymer ?
#
loop_
_entity_poly.entity_id
_entity_poly.type
_entity_poly.pdbx_seq_one_letter_code
_entity_poly.pdbx_strand_id
1 'polypeptide(L)'
;MTVVYSVLFMAILGIGAGVFLAFASAKFAVKKDPRITLIEASLPGVNCGACGFPGCSAFAKAIAEGKAPLDGCIPGKRSGVPEKLKLIMDTDVDKLTALFEEAEEDAEKTLEKLIAVSGKEVKAAPPKPKRPTQEEIDSYKGKLKENSRAAVVFAILPNINCGICGSPGCAAFAIKVANKEENADKCVPGKRQNVPEKVEKIMALSQSEIQKIIEDTSGEPAEIKKKFES
;
A
#
# COMPACT_ATOMS: atom_id res chain seq x y z
N MET A 1 -26.20 2.69 -53.59
CA MET A 1 -26.22 4.03 -52.98
C MET A 1 -26.22 3.98 -51.45
N THR A 2 -27.13 3.24 -50.81
CA THR A 2 -27.22 3.15 -49.34
C THR A 2 -25.92 2.75 -48.65
N VAL A 3 -25.24 1.70 -49.13
CA VAL A 3 -23.95 1.23 -48.57
C VAL A 3 -22.88 2.32 -48.62
N VAL A 4 -22.78 3.05 -49.73
CA VAL A 4 -21.79 4.12 -49.92
C VAL A 4 -22.07 5.28 -48.95
N TYR A 5 -23.33 5.65 -48.77
CA TYR A 5 -23.71 6.68 -47.80
C TYR A 5 -23.44 6.26 -46.35
N SER A 6 -23.70 5.00 -45.99
CA SER A 6 -23.39 4.49 -44.65
C SER A 6 -21.89 4.52 -44.35
N VAL A 7 -21.06 4.11 -45.31
CA VAL A 7 -19.59 4.13 -45.17
C VAL A 7 -19.09 5.56 -45.05
N LEU A 8 -19.58 6.47 -45.88
CA LEU A 8 -19.19 7.88 -45.85
C LEU A 8 -19.57 8.54 -44.52
N PHE A 9 -20.76 8.25 -44.00
CA PHE A 9 -21.23 8.79 -42.73
C PHE A 9 -20.38 8.29 -41.54
N MET A 10 -20.06 6.99 -41.50
CA MET A 10 -19.19 6.43 -40.47
C MET A 10 -17.76 6.98 -40.55
N ALA A 11 -17.24 7.20 -41.76
CA ALA A 11 -15.92 7.80 -41.94
C ALA A 11 -15.87 9.24 -41.41
N ILE A 12 -16.88 10.06 -41.73
CA ILE A 12 -16.97 11.45 -41.25
C ILE A 12 -17.10 11.49 -39.72
N LEU A 13 -17.93 10.63 -39.13
CA LEU A 13 -18.05 10.54 -37.67
C LEU A 13 -16.75 10.09 -37.01
N GLY A 14 -16.05 9.11 -37.58
CA GLY A 14 -14.77 8.63 -37.06
C GLY A 14 -13.71 9.73 -37.08
N ILE A 15 -13.57 10.44 -38.20
CA ILE A 15 -12.64 11.57 -38.33
C ILE A 15 -13.05 12.71 -37.38
N GLY A 16 -14.34 13.05 -37.33
CA GLY A 16 -14.86 14.10 -36.46
C GLY A 16 -14.60 13.81 -34.98
N ALA A 17 -14.87 12.58 -34.54
CA ALA A 17 -14.59 12.14 -33.17
C ALA A 17 -13.08 12.13 -32.88
N GLY A 18 -12.26 11.68 -33.83
CA GLY A 18 -10.80 11.68 -33.69
C GLY A 18 -10.21 13.08 -33.53
N VAL A 19 -10.63 14.02 -34.38
CA VAL A 19 -10.21 15.44 -34.30
C VAL A 19 -10.68 16.07 -32.99
N PHE A 20 -11.93 15.81 -32.60
CA PHE A 20 -12.48 16.30 -31.34
C PHE A 20 -11.68 15.79 -30.12
N LEU A 21 -11.35 14.51 -30.08
CA LEU A 21 -10.52 13.92 -29.02
C LEU A 21 -9.11 14.48 -29.00
N ALA A 22 -8.48 14.67 -30.16
CA ALA A 22 -7.15 15.27 -30.25
C ALA A 22 -7.14 16.72 -29.73
N PHE A 23 -8.14 17.51 -30.11
CA PHE A 23 -8.31 18.88 -29.62
C PHE A 23 -8.57 18.91 -28.10
N ALA A 24 -9.46 18.05 -27.61
CA ALA A 24 -9.74 17.94 -26.19
C ALA A 24 -8.48 17.54 -25.40
N SER A 25 -7.72 16.56 -25.88
CA SER A 25 -6.46 16.12 -25.27
C SER A 25 -5.45 17.26 -25.15
N ALA A 26 -5.24 18.03 -26.23
CA ALA A 26 -4.32 19.17 -26.21
C ALA A 26 -4.83 20.32 -25.32
N LYS A 27 -6.13 20.61 -25.35
CA LYS A 27 -6.72 21.75 -24.61
C LYS A 27 -6.82 21.48 -23.11
N PHE A 28 -7.08 20.23 -22.72
CA PHE A 28 -7.18 19.78 -21.33
C PHE A 28 -5.91 19.08 -20.84
N ALA A 29 -4.79 19.24 -21.55
CA ALA A 29 -3.49 18.77 -21.10
C ALA A 29 -3.13 19.45 -19.77
N VAL A 30 -3.31 18.71 -18.67
CA VAL A 30 -2.93 19.17 -17.34
C VAL A 30 -1.41 19.04 -17.23
N LYS A 31 -0.72 20.15 -16.97
CA LYS A 31 0.70 20.11 -16.56
C LYS A 31 0.80 19.25 -15.30
N LYS A 32 1.31 18.02 -15.46
CA LYS A 32 1.57 17.13 -14.31
C LYS A 32 2.83 17.64 -13.63
N ASP A 33 2.71 18.05 -12.38
CA ASP A 33 3.87 18.29 -11.54
C ASP A 33 4.58 16.94 -11.31
N PRO A 34 5.82 16.76 -11.80
CA PRO A 34 6.53 15.48 -11.68
C PRO A 34 6.74 15.09 -10.21
N ARG A 35 6.76 16.07 -9.28
CA ARG A 35 6.88 15.80 -7.85
C ARG A 35 5.76 14.90 -7.36
N ILE A 36 4.52 15.05 -7.84
CA ILE A 36 3.39 14.23 -7.38
C ILE A 36 3.65 12.76 -7.70
N THR A 37 4.04 12.47 -8.95
CA THR A 37 4.34 11.10 -9.41
C THR A 37 5.52 10.50 -8.66
N LEU A 38 6.59 11.28 -8.44
CA LEU A 38 7.79 10.84 -7.74
C LEU A 38 7.56 10.62 -6.25
N ILE A 39 6.79 11.50 -5.61
CA ILE A 39 6.39 11.34 -4.22
C ILE A 39 5.52 10.09 -4.09
N GLU A 40 4.52 9.91 -4.94
CA GLU A 40 3.65 8.74 -4.90
C GLU A 40 4.43 7.42 -5.09
N ALA A 41 5.38 7.39 -6.03
CA ALA A 41 6.28 6.25 -6.24
C ALA A 41 7.18 5.98 -5.03
N SER A 42 7.51 7.01 -4.26
CA SER A 42 8.27 6.87 -3.01
C SER A 42 7.44 6.32 -1.85
N LEU A 43 6.10 6.27 -1.95
CA LEU A 43 5.21 5.79 -0.90
C LEU A 43 5.00 4.26 -0.98
N PRO A 44 4.64 3.60 0.14
CA PRO A 44 4.35 2.16 0.15
C PRO A 44 3.10 1.73 -0.66
N GLY A 45 2.27 2.67 -1.12
CA GLY A 45 1.06 2.36 -1.90
C GLY A 45 -0.09 1.68 -1.14
N VAL A 46 -0.02 1.61 0.20
CA VAL A 46 -0.98 0.86 1.03
C VAL A 46 -2.35 1.54 1.20
N ASN A 47 -2.47 2.85 0.87
CA ASN A 47 -3.72 3.61 0.99
C ASN A 47 -4.43 3.50 2.36
N CYS A 48 -3.66 3.41 3.46
CA CYS A 48 -4.19 3.12 4.79
C CYS A 48 -4.84 4.31 5.53
N GLY A 49 -4.76 5.54 4.99
CA GLY A 49 -5.34 6.73 5.62
C GLY A 49 -4.65 7.23 6.90
N ALA A 50 -3.61 6.55 7.40
CA ALA A 50 -2.98 6.89 8.68
C ALA A 50 -2.31 8.29 8.73
N CYS A 51 -2.09 8.91 7.57
CA CYS A 51 -1.57 10.27 7.42
C CYS A 51 -2.68 11.35 7.37
N GLY A 52 -3.96 10.98 7.46
CA GLY A 52 -5.10 11.91 7.37
C GLY A 52 -5.62 12.18 5.95
N PHE A 53 -5.06 11.51 4.93
CA PHE A 53 -5.45 11.65 3.52
C PHE A 53 -6.09 10.36 2.99
N PRO A 54 -7.07 10.43 2.06
CA PRO A 54 -7.84 9.27 1.61
C PRO A 54 -7.03 8.23 0.83
N GLY A 55 -5.81 8.55 0.41
CA GLY A 55 -4.92 7.63 -0.30
C GLY A 55 -3.50 8.19 -0.48
N CYS A 56 -2.59 7.35 -0.95
CA CYS A 56 -1.20 7.70 -1.22
C CYS A 56 -1.09 8.81 -2.27
N SER A 57 -1.89 8.78 -3.35
CA SER A 57 -1.90 9.82 -4.37
C SER A 57 -2.39 11.17 -3.81
N ALA A 58 -3.39 11.15 -2.94
CA ALA A 58 -3.89 12.37 -2.28
C ALA A 58 -2.87 12.96 -1.30
N PHE A 59 -2.17 12.10 -0.55
CA PHE A 59 -1.06 12.51 0.30
C PHE A 59 0.10 13.08 -0.52
N ALA A 60 0.47 12.44 -1.64
CA ALA A 60 1.52 12.91 -2.53
C ALA A 60 1.24 14.31 -3.08
N LYS A 61 -0.01 14.54 -3.54
CA LYS A 61 -0.47 15.86 -3.98
C LYS A 61 -0.41 16.89 -2.85
N ALA A 62 -0.87 16.54 -1.65
CA ALA A 62 -0.83 17.44 -0.51
C ALA A 62 0.59 17.83 -0.11
N ILE A 63 1.57 16.91 -0.25
CA ILE A 63 2.98 17.22 -0.01
C ILE A 63 3.55 18.13 -1.10
N ALA A 64 3.28 17.85 -2.38
CA ALA A 64 3.72 18.73 -3.47
C ALA A 64 3.16 20.16 -3.32
N GLU A 65 1.97 20.29 -2.73
CA GLU A 65 1.33 21.58 -2.40
C GLU A 65 1.80 22.20 -1.06
N GLY A 66 2.68 21.53 -0.30
CA GLY A 66 3.17 22.01 1.01
C GLY A 66 2.14 21.95 2.14
N LYS A 67 1.03 21.21 1.97
CA LYS A 67 -0.08 21.10 2.93
C LYS A 67 0.05 19.91 3.88
N ALA A 68 1.05 19.06 3.70
CA ALA A 68 1.27 17.86 4.49
C ALA A 68 2.74 17.71 4.91
N PRO A 69 3.00 17.17 6.12
CA PRO A 69 4.37 16.97 6.59
C PRO A 69 5.05 15.81 5.85
N LEU A 70 6.35 15.96 5.56
CA LEU A 70 7.16 14.96 4.84
C LEU A 70 7.29 13.62 5.59
N ASP A 71 7.17 13.66 6.92
CA ASP A 71 7.22 12.48 7.77
C ASP A 71 5.82 11.91 8.09
N GLY A 72 4.75 12.40 7.44
CA GLY A 72 3.37 11.96 7.72
C GLY A 72 3.10 10.49 7.38
N CYS A 73 3.91 9.86 6.52
CA CYS A 73 3.75 8.45 6.15
C CYS A 73 4.30 7.51 7.23
N ILE A 74 3.48 7.22 8.25
CA ILE A 74 3.81 6.26 9.34
C ILE A 74 4.39 4.92 8.83
N PRO A 75 3.76 4.22 7.86
CA PRO A 75 4.31 2.94 7.38
C PRO A 75 5.60 3.11 6.58
N GLY A 76 5.83 4.29 5.99
CA GLY A 76 7.02 4.60 5.20
C GLY A 76 8.23 5.05 6.02
N LYS A 77 8.06 5.46 7.28
CA LYS A 77 9.16 6.04 8.10
C LYS A 77 10.40 5.17 8.16
N ARG A 78 10.26 3.87 8.44
CA ARG A 78 11.41 2.94 8.53
C ARG A 78 12.07 2.65 7.19
N SER A 79 11.37 2.94 6.10
CA SER A 79 11.75 2.60 4.72
C SER A 79 12.43 3.76 3.97
N GLY A 80 12.83 4.81 4.67
CA GLY A 80 13.54 5.94 4.07
C GLY A 80 12.63 6.89 3.27
N VAL A 81 11.31 6.83 3.50
CA VAL A 81 10.32 7.66 2.78
C VAL A 81 10.52 9.15 3.08
N PRO A 82 10.64 9.60 4.35
CA PRO A 82 10.85 11.03 4.64
C PRO A 82 12.07 11.64 3.94
N GLU A 83 13.17 10.88 3.83
CA GLU A 83 14.42 11.30 3.20
C GLU A 83 14.26 11.48 1.68
N LYS A 84 13.52 10.59 1.01
CA LYS A 84 13.17 10.71 -0.42
C LYS A 84 12.31 11.92 -0.68
N LEU A 85 11.25 12.06 0.12
CA LEU A 85 10.34 13.18 0.01
C LEU A 85 11.06 14.52 0.18
N LYS A 86 11.96 14.60 1.16
CA LYS A 86 12.83 15.76 1.34
C LYS A 86 13.71 16.01 0.11
N LEU A 87 14.35 14.96 -0.44
CA LEU A 87 15.17 15.11 -1.65
C LEU A 87 14.37 15.63 -2.85
N ILE A 88 13.16 15.10 -3.07
CA ILE A 88 12.27 15.55 -4.17
C ILE A 88 11.84 17.00 -3.96
N MET A 89 11.49 17.37 -2.72
CA MET A 89 11.03 18.73 -2.38
C MET A 89 12.15 19.77 -2.38
N ASP A 90 13.39 19.37 -2.06
CA ASP A 90 14.58 20.23 -2.07
C ASP A 90 15.14 20.43 -3.51
N THR A 91 14.68 19.62 -4.48
CA THR A 91 15.14 19.71 -5.88
C THR A 91 14.29 20.70 -6.67
N ASP A 92 14.97 21.52 -7.48
CA ASP A 92 14.30 22.46 -8.38
C ASP A 92 13.39 21.74 -9.39
N VAL A 93 12.20 22.30 -9.62
CA VAL A 93 11.16 21.70 -10.45
C VAL A 93 11.60 21.56 -11.90
N ASP A 94 12.38 22.51 -12.44
CA ASP A 94 12.84 22.46 -13.82
C ASP A 94 13.84 21.33 -14.02
N LYS A 95 14.77 21.17 -13.07
CA LYS A 95 15.73 20.05 -13.05
C LYS A 95 15.02 18.70 -12.91
N LEU A 96 14.01 18.65 -12.04
CA LEU A 96 13.21 17.44 -11.82
C LEU A 96 12.42 17.05 -13.07
N THR A 97 11.87 18.04 -13.78
CA THR A 97 11.13 17.84 -15.04
C THR A 97 12.05 17.29 -16.12
N ALA A 98 13.24 17.87 -16.30
CA ALA A 98 14.23 17.37 -17.26
C ALA A 98 14.61 15.91 -16.98
N LEU A 99 14.86 15.56 -15.70
CA LEU A 99 15.17 14.18 -15.32
C LEU A 99 14.00 13.23 -15.56
N PHE A 100 12.76 13.69 -15.35
CA PHE A 100 11.55 12.90 -15.57
C PHE A 100 11.30 12.63 -17.06
N GLU A 101 11.53 13.63 -17.92
CA GLU A 101 11.45 13.48 -19.38
C GLU A 101 12.55 12.55 -19.91
N GLU A 102 13.80 12.71 -19.46
CA GLU A 102 14.90 11.81 -19.82
C GLU A 102 14.70 10.37 -19.34
N ALA A 103 13.83 10.16 -18.36
CA ALA A 103 13.48 8.85 -17.82
C ALA A 103 12.20 8.29 -18.44
N GLU A 104 11.71 8.85 -19.55
CA GLU A 104 10.50 8.41 -20.25
C GLU A 104 9.24 8.48 -19.36
N GLU A 105 9.17 9.49 -18.48
CA GLU A 105 8.12 9.65 -17.47
C GLU A 105 8.00 8.47 -16.47
N ASP A 106 9.05 7.66 -16.35
CA ASP A 106 9.12 6.58 -15.37
C ASP A 106 9.61 7.10 -14.02
N ALA A 107 8.78 6.98 -13.00
CA ALA A 107 9.07 7.50 -11.68
C ALA A 107 10.21 6.76 -10.97
N GLU A 108 10.38 5.45 -11.21
CA GLU A 108 11.40 4.64 -10.55
C GLU A 108 12.78 4.98 -11.12
N LYS A 109 12.92 4.99 -12.46
CA LYS A 109 14.14 5.43 -13.16
C LYS A 109 14.52 6.87 -12.80
N THR A 110 13.54 7.76 -12.71
CA THR A 110 13.78 9.17 -12.33
C THR A 110 14.33 9.28 -10.91
N LEU A 111 13.77 8.51 -9.97
CA LEU A 111 14.26 8.49 -8.58
C LEU A 111 15.68 7.94 -8.50
N GLU A 112 16.02 6.89 -9.25
CA GLU A 112 17.38 6.35 -9.31
C GLU A 112 18.38 7.40 -9.82
N LYS A 113 18.06 8.07 -10.94
CA LYS A 113 18.89 9.17 -11.47
C LYS A 113 19.01 10.32 -10.47
N LEU A 114 17.91 10.71 -9.83
CA LEU A 114 17.89 11.79 -8.85
C LEU A 114 18.79 11.48 -7.65
N ILE A 115 18.70 10.26 -7.12
CA ILE A 115 19.54 9.79 -6.01
C ILE A 115 21.01 9.78 -6.42
N ALA A 116 21.32 9.24 -7.60
CA ALA A 116 22.68 9.21 -8.15
C ALA A 116 23.30 10.62 -8.31
N VAL A 117 22.52 11.58 -8.82
CA VAL A 117 22.96 12.98 -9.00
C VAL A 117 23.07 13.72 -7.67
N SER A 118 22.26 13.36 -6.67
CA SER A 118 22.24 14.04 -5.36
C SER A 118 23.43 13.69 -4.45
N GLY A 119 24.11 12.56 -4.71
CA GLY A 119 25.17 12.04 -3.84
C GLY A 119 24.71 11.64 -2.43
N LYS A 120 23.41 11.69 -2.13
CA LYS A 120 22.85 11.26 -0.85
C LYS A 120 22.53 9.77 -0.91
N GLU A 121 23.03 9.00 0.05
CA GLU A 121 22.54 7.64 0.28
C GLU A 121 21.10 7.71 0.77
N VAL A 122 20.16 7.41 -0.12
CA VAL A 122 18.75 7.29 0.21
C VAL A 122 18.41 5.81 0.15
N LYS A 123 17.91 5.24 1.26
CA LYS A 123 17.51 3.83 1.30
C LYS A 123 16.57 3.51 0.14
N ALA A 124 16.86 2.47 -0.63
CA ALA A 124 16.05 2.03 -1.77
C ALA A 124 14.57 1.90 -1.37
N ALA A 125 13.65 2.21 -2.30
CA ALA A 125 12.23 1.97 -2.05
C ALA A 125 12.03 0.49 -1.77
N PRO A 126 11.35 0.10 -0.67
CA PRO A 126 11.01 -1.28 -0.49
C PRO A 126 10.14 -1.70 -1.69
N PRO A 127 10.38 -2.87 -2.29
CA PRO A 127 9.52 -3.37 -3.33
C PRO A 127 8.08 -3.41 -2.79
N LYS A 128 7.13 -2.91 -3.59
CA LYS A 128 5.71 -2.97 -3.26
C LYS A 128 5.38 -4.43 -2.90
N PRO A 129 4.86 -4.73 -1.70
CA PRO A 129 4.55 -6.10 -1.34
C PRO A 129 3.54 -6.64 -2.36
N LYS A 130 3.83 -7.79 -2.96
CA LYS A 130 2.87 -8.45 -3.86
C LYS A 130 1.63 -8.77 -3.05
N ARG A 131 0.49 -8.21 -3.46
CA ARG A 131 -0.80 -8.55 -2.85
C ARG A 131 -1.04 -10.05 -3.12
N PRO A 132 -1.42 -10.83 -2.10
CA PRO A 132 -1.75 -12.23 -2.32
C PRO A 132 -2.94 -12.37 -3.25
N THR A 133 -2.94 -13.43 -4.04
CA THR A 133 -4.08 -13.82 -4.85
C THR A 133 -5.24 -14.27 -3.95
N GLN A 134 -6.45 -14.27 -4.48
CA GLN A 134 -7.62 -14.75 -3.72
C GLN A 134 -7.44 -16.22 -3.31
N GLU A 135 -6.80 -17.03 -4.16
CA GLU A 135 -6.46 -18.43 -3.90
C GLU A 135 -5.49 -18.57 -2.70
N GLU A 136 -4.47 -17.72 -2.63
CA GLU A 136 -3.54 -17.70 -1.49
C GLU A 136 -4.25 -17.30 -0.20
N ILE A 137 -5.13 -16.29 -0.24
CA ILE A 137 -5.94 -15.87 0.91
C ILE A 137 -6.79 -17.03 1.42
N ASP A 138 -7.47 -17.75 0.52
CA ASP A 138 -8.36 -18.85 0.89
C ASP A 138 -7.56 -20.06 1.42
N SER A 139 -6.37 -20.32 0.87
CA SER A 139 -5.43 -21.31 1.42
C SER A 139 -5.04 -20.97 2.86
N TYR A 140 -4.69 -19.71 3.15
CA TYR A 140 -4.35 -19.29 4.51
C TYR A 140 -5.54 -19.38 5.46
N LYS A 141 -6.75 -19.01 5.01
CA LYS A 141 -7.97 -19.17 5.82
C LYS A 141 -8.28 -20.63 6.11
N GLY A 142 -8.01 -21.55 5.17
CA GLY A 142 -8.08 -22.99 5.41
C GLY A 142 -7.14 -23.42 6.54
N LYS A 143 -5.87 -23.02 6.45
CA LYS A 143 -4.84 -23.32 7.47
C LYS A 143 -5.15 -22.72 8.85
N LEU A 144 -5.89 -21.60 8.91
CA LEU A 144 -6.36 -21.05 10.20
C LEU A 144 -7.34 -21.99 10.91
N LYS A 145 -8.16 -22.75 10.17
CA LYS A 145 -9.09 -23.72 10.77
C LYS A 145 -8.38 -24.93 11.37
N GLU A 146 -7.20 -25.27 10.83
CA GLU A 146 -6.37 -26.38 11.32
C GLU A 146 -5.55 -26.00 12.56
N ASN A 147 -5.36 -24.69 12.81
CA ASN A 147 -4.57 -24.18 13.92
C ASN A 147 -5.38 -23.19 14.78
N SER A 148 -6.01 -23.72 15.83
CA SER A 148 -6.81 -22.95 16.79
C SER A 148 -6.06 -21.74 17.36
N ARG A 149 -4.76 -21.88 17.64
CA ARG A 149 -3.94 -20.76 18.14
C ARG A 149 -3.76 -19.68 17.07
N ALA A 150 -3.50 -20.06 15.83
CA ALA A 150 -3.39 -19.11 14.72
C ALA A 150 -4.70 -18.36 14.47
N ALA A 151 -5.86 -19.03 14.63
CA ALA A 151 -7.17 -18.38 14.53
C ALA A 151 -7.36 -17.28 15.59
N VAL A 152 -6.99 -17.54 16.84
CA VAL A 152 -7.05 -16.55 17.93
C VAL A 152 -6.06 -15.40 17.71
N VAL A 153 -4.83 -15.70 17.27
CA VAL A 153 -3.85 -14.66 16.90
C VAL A 153 -4.38 -13.80 15.75
N PHE A 154 -4.99 -14.42 14.73
CA PHE A 154 -5.56 -13.68 13.60
C PHE A 154 -6.66 -12.71 14.02
N ALA A 155 -7.51 -13.12 14.98
CA ALA A 155 -8.62 -12.30 15.47
C ALA A 155 -8.19 -10.99 16.13
N ILE A 156 -7.04 -10.97 16.80
CA ILE A 156 -6.50 -9.76 17.44
C ILE A 156 -5.69 -8.86 16.49
N LEU A 157 -5.38 -9.32 15.28
CA LEU A 157 -4.65 -8.51 14.29
C LEU A 157 -5.55 -7.39 13.72
N PRO A 158 -4.96 -6.28 13.23
CA PRO A 158 -5.71 -5.19 12.62
C PRO A 158 -6.47 -5.56 11.33
N ASN A 159 -6.18 -6.72 10.73
CA ASN A 159 -6.79 -7.23 9.49
C ASN A 159 -6.71 -6.28 8.28
N ILE A 160 -5.62 -5.50 8.19
CA ILE A 160 -5.39 -4.53 7.10
C ILE A 160 -4.69 -5.18 5.89
N ASN A 161 -4.06 -6.35 6.06
CA ASN A 161 -3.29 -7.06 5.01
C ASN A 161 -2.23 -6.17 4.33
N CYS A 162 -1.57 -5.30 5.10
CA CYS A 162 -0.63 -4.30 4.56
C CYS A 162 0.74 -4.84 4.10
N GLY A 163 1.11 -6.07 4.44
CA GLY A 163 2.38 -6.70 4.04
C GLY A 163 3.66 -6.16 4.72
N ILE A 164 3.57 -5.16 5.60
CA ILE A 164 4.74 -4.53 6.24
C ILE A 164 5.59 -5.54 7.05
N CYS A 165 4.97 -6.56 7.61
CA CYS A 165 5.66 -7.63 8.35
C CYS A 165 6.38 -8.65 7.45
N GLY A 166 6.28 -8.53 6.12
CA GLY A 166 6.87 -9.47 5.16
C GLY A 166 6.00 -10.70 4.85
N SER A 167 4.83 -10.81 5.47
CA SER A 167 3.84 -11.84 5.15
C SER A 167 2.80 -11.33 4.15
N PRO A 168 2.28 -12.20 3.25
CA PRO A 168 1.33 -11.81 2.22
C PRO A 168 0.02 -11.23 2.79
N GLY A 169 -0.41 -11.68 3.97
CA GLY A 169 -1.57 -11.14 4.65
C GLY A 169 -1.56 -11.39 6.16
N CYS A 170 -2.53 -10.84 6.86
CA CYS A 170 -2.69 -11.01 8.30
C CYS A 170 -2.93 -12.48 8.68
N ALA A 171 -3.67 -13.25 7.87
CA ALA A 171 -3.87 -14.69 8.09
C ALA A 171 -2.56 -15.48 8.02
N ALA A 172 -1.76 -15.26 6.96
CA ALA A 172 -0.45 -15.88 6.82
C ALA A 172 0.51 -15.49 7.95
N PHE A 173 0.50 -14.21 8.34
CA PHE A 173 1.28 -13.73 9.47
C PHE A 173 0.88 -14.41 10.79
N ALA A 174 -0.42 -14.53 11.06
CA ALA A 174 -0.92 -15.17 12.27
C ALA A 174 -0.48 -16.64 12.38
N ILE A 175 -0.49 -17.38 11.26
CA ILE A 175 0.01 -18.77 11.20
C ILE A 175 1.49 -18.83 11.55
N LYS A 176 2.33 -17.99 10.92
CA LYS A 176 3.78 -17.95 11.19
C LYS A 176 4.08 -17.62 12.65
N VAL A 177 3.35 -16.66 13.22
CA VAL A 177 3.47 -16.28 14.63
C VAL A 177 3.06 -17.43 15.55
N ALA A 178 1.94 -18.09 15.28
CA ALA A 178 1.48 -19.24 16.06
C ALA A 178 2.45 -20.45 15.98
N ASN A 179 3.13 -20.62 14.85
CA ASN A 179 4.16 -21.63 14.63
C ASN A 179 5.53 -21.24 15.19
N LYS A 180 5.69 -20.05 15.79
CA LYS A 180 6.96 -19.48 16.27
C LYS A 180 8.01 -19.26 15.16
N GLU A 181 7.59 -19.19 13.90
CA GLU A 181 8.45 -18.84 12.77
C GLU A 181 8.73 -17.32 12.71
N GLU A 182 7.83 -16.51 13.28
CA GLU A 182 7.89 -15.06 13.25
C GLU A 182 7.46 -14.41 14.56
N ASN A 183 7.96 -13.19 14.82
CA ASN A 183 7.59 -12.40 16.00
C ASN A 183 6.47 -11.38 15.67
N ALA A 184 5.46 -11.30 16.55
CA ALA A 184 4.37 -10.33 16.50
C ALA A 184 4.82 -8.86 16.44
N ASP A 185 6.00 -8.53 16.96
CA ASP A 185 6.64 -7.22 16.88
C ASP A 185 6.80 -6.67 15.46
N LYS A 186 6.85 -7.55 14.46
CA LYS A 186 6.90 -7.14 13.05
C LYS A 186 5.60 -6.46 12.59
N CYS A 187 4.49 -6.62 13.31
CA CYS A 187 3.23 -5.96 13.01
C CYS A 187 3.23 -4.49 13.45
N VAL A 188 3.84 -3.62 12.63
CA VAL A 188 3.88 -2.16 12.86
C VAL A 188 2.51 -1.54 13.18
N PRO A 189 1.43 -1.76 12.41
CA PRO A 189 0.12 -1.20 12.76
C PRO A 189 -0.46 -1.80 14.05
N GLY A 190 -0.09 -3.05 14.38
CA GLY A 190 -0.53 -3.74 15.59
C GLY A 190 0.07 -3.18 16.87
N LYS A 191 1.24 -2.52 16.80
CA LYS A 191 1.89 -1.94 18.00
C LYS A 191 1.02 -0.91 18.72
N ARG A 192 0.23 -0.12 18.00
CA ARG A 192 -0.71 0.85 18.62
C ARG A 192 -1.89 0.19 19.32
N GLN A 193 -2.14 -1.09 19.04
CA GLN A 193 -3.24 -1.88 19.61
C GLN A 193 -2.73 -2.93 20.63
N ASN A 194 -1.47 -2.80 21.07
CA ASN A 194 -0.79 -3.75 21.96
C ASN A 194 -0.86 -5.21 21.45
N VAL A 195 -0.76 -5.38 20.13
CA VAL A 195 -0.80 -6.72 19.51
C VAL A 195 0.33 -7.62 20.02
N PRO A 196 1.60 -7.17 20.13
CA PRO A 196 2.68 -8.03 20.64
C PRO A 196 2.37 -8.61 22.02
N GLU A 197 1.92 -7.76 22.95
CA GLU A 197 1.59 -8.15 24.33
C GLU A 197 0.39 -9.12 24.37
N LYS A 198 -0.63 -8.88 23.53
CA LYS A 198 -1.78 -9.79 23.41
C LYS A 198 -1.36 -11.14 22.81
N VAL A 199 -0.47 -11.15 21.82
CA VAL A 199 0.07 -12.39 21.25
C VAL A 199 0.85 -13.16 22.30
N GLU A 200 1.68 -12.52 23.11
CA GLU A 200 2.41 -13.20 24.19
C GLU A 200 1.46 -13.89 25.17
N LYS A 201 0.37 -13.21 25.59
CA LYS A 201 -0.69 -13.81 26.40
C LYS A 201 -1.28 -15.05 25.72
N ILE A 202 -1.59 -14.99 24.43
CA ILE A 202 -2.17 -16.12 23.66
C ILE A 202 -1.17 -17.29 23.52
N MET A 203 0.11 -16.99 23.29
CA MET A 203 1.15 -18.00 23.13
C MET A 203 1.45 -18.74 24.45
N ALA A 204 1.17 -18.10 25.60
CA ALA A 204 1.29 -18.72 26.92
C ALA A 204 0.13 -19.65 27.29
N LEU A 205 -1.02 -19.55 26.61
CA LEU A 205 -2.19 -20.40 26.87
C LEU A 205 -1.99 -21.83 26.37
N SER A 206 -2.53 -22.78 27.12
CA SER A 206 -2.63 -24.19 26.74
C SER A 206 -3.62 -24.38 25.58
N GLN A 207 -3.50 -25.50 24.85
CA GLN A 207 -4.41 -25.79 23.73
C GLN A 207 -5.88 -25.91 24.17
N SER A 208 -6.13 -26.44 25.37
CA SER A 208 -7.48 -26.55 25.94
C SER A 208 -8.12 -25.20 26.23
N GLU A 209 -7.34 -24.23 26.72
CA GLU A 209 -7.84 -22.87 26.97
C GLU A 209 -8.18 -22.15 25.66
N ILE A 210 -7.33 -22.31 24.63
CA ILE A 210 -7.57 -21.74 23.30
C ILE A 210 -8.84 -22.33 22.68
N GLN A 211 -9.02 -23.64 22.78
CA GLN A 211 -10.20 -24.31 22.24
C GLN A 211 -11.48 -23.83 22.94
N LYS A 212 -11.44 -23.69 24.27
CA LYS A 212 -12.56 -23.14 25.05
C LYS A 212 -12.89 -21.71 24.64
N ILE A 213 -11.87 -20.88 24.38
CA ILE A 213 -12.09 -19.51 23.89
C ILE A 213 -12.83 -19.52 22.56
N ILE A 214 -12.45 -20.39 21.62
CA ILE A 214 -13.09 -20.52 20.32
C ILE A 214 -14.54 -21.00 20.47
N GLU A 215 -14.79 -21.99 21.32
CA GLU A 215 -16.15 -22.49 21.58
C GLU A 215 -17.05 -21.41 22.19
N ASP A 216 -16.56 -20.70 23.22
CA ASP A 216 -17.29 -19.62 23.88
C ASP A 216 -17.67 -18.48 22.94
N THR A 217 -16.89 -18.25 21.86
CA THR A 217 -17.09 -17.15 20.91
C THR A 217 -17.58 -17.63 19.55
N SER A 218 -17.99 -18.90 19.43
CA SER A 218 -18.36 -19.53 18.15
C SER A 218 -17.31 -19.38 17.03
N GLY A 219 -16.04 -19.17 17.39
CA GLY A 219 -14.95 -18.87 16.45
C GLY A 219 -15.02 -17.50 15.76
N GLU A 220 -15.88 -16.59 16.20
CA GLU A 220 -16.05 -15.28 15.56
C GLU A 220 -14.91 -14.32 15.92
N PRO A 221 -14.13 -13.79 14.94
CA PRO A 221 -12.95 -12.99 15.24
C PRO A 221 -13.23 -11.73 16.08
N ALA A 222 -14.40 -11.10 15.90
CA ALA A 222 -14.76 -9.90 16.63
C ALA A 222 -14.98 -10.17 18.14
N GLU A 223 -15.57 -11.31 18.48
CA GLU A 223 -15.81 -11.70 19.87
C GLU A 223 -14.52 -12.16 20.56
N ILE A 224 -13.69 -12.91 19.85
CA ILE A 224 -12.35 -13.28 20.32
C ILE A 224 -11.55 -12.02 20.65
N LYS A 225 -11.57 -11.02 19.76
CA LYS A 225 -10.83 -9.77 19.97
C LYS A 225 -11.22 -9.08 21.28
N LYS A 226 -12.52 -9.02 21.61
CA LYS A 226 -13.02 -8.42 22.86
C LYS A 226 -12.47 -9.09 24.11
N LYS A 227 -12.25 -10.41 24.11
CA LYS A 227 -11.65 -11.14 25.24
C LYS A 227 -10.21 -10.70 25.56
N PHE A 228 -9.53 -10.06 24.60
CA PHE A 228 -8.14 -9.59 24.73
C PHE A 228 -8.03 -8.06 24.63
N GLU A 229 -9.12 -7.32 24.75
CA GLU A 229 -9.10 -5.85 24.77
C GLU A 229 -8.86 -5.26 26.17
N SER A 230 -8.76 -6.12 27.20
CA SER A 230 -8.41 -5.82 28.59
C SER A 230 -6.90 -5.89 28.89
#